data_AF-A0A2A3YCD0-F1
#
_entry.id   AF-A0A2A3YCD0-F1
#
_cell.length_a   1.000
_cell.length_b   1.000
_cell.length_c   1.000
_cell.angle_alpha   90.00
_cell.angle_beta   90.00
_cell.angle_gamma   90.00
#
_symmetry.space_group_name_H-M   'P 1'
#
loop_
_entity.id
_entity.type
_entity.pdbx_description
1 polymer ?
#
loop_
_entity_poly.entity_id
_entity_poly.type
_entity_poly.pdbx_seq_one_letter_code
_entity_poly.pdbx_strand_id
1 'polypeptide(L)'
;MPANIPESFSRNEGRILARRQNAEVTRGLVVATRVQAAGHVAATGMQMTAMLSREAAFLADGDPQTAARLNFIVDSFADNAAWEVRQFRG
;
A
#
# COMPACT_ATOMS: atom_id res chain seq x y z
N MET A 1 4.25 -51.28 -25.70
CA MET A 1 3.08 -50.37 -25.74
C MET A 1 3.61 -48.96 -25.99
N PRO A 2 3.21 -48.23 -27.04
CA PRO A 2 3.67 -46.87 -27.21
C PRO A 2 3.04 -45.99 -26.12
N ALA A 3 3.85 -45.21 -25.42
CA ALA A 3 3.39 -44.29 -24.40
C ALA A 3 2.48 -43.22 -25.03
N ASN A 4 1.26 -43.08 -24.52
CA ASN A 4 0.34 -42.02 -24.89
C ASN A 4 0.88 -40.71 -24.28
N ILE A 5 1.76 -40.02 -25.00
CA ILE A 5 2.31 -38.73 -24.58
C ILE A 5 1.17 -37.70 -24.70
N PRO A 6 0.83 -36.93 -23.64
CA PRO A 6 -0.26 -35.97 -23.70
C PRO A 6 -0.04 -34.95 -24.84
N GLU A 7 -1.10 -34.64 -25.57
CA GLU A 7 -1.08 -33.59 -26.60
C GLU A 7 -0.60 -32.27 -25.98
N SER A 8 0.56 -31.79 -26.44
CA SER A 8 1.00 -30.42 -26.18
C SER A 8 -0.01 -29.43 -26.79
N PHE A 9 -0.15 -28.25 -26.19
CA PHE A 9 -0.96 -27.16 -26.77
C PHE A 9 -0.72 -26.98 -28.27
N SER A 10 -1.80 -26.87 -29.04
CA SER A 10 -1.72 -26.40 -30.42
C SER A 10 -1.14 -24.98 -30.46
N ARG A 11 -0.57 -24.57 -31.60
CA ARG A 11 -0.01 -23.21 -31.77
C ARG A 11 -1.01 -22.11 -31.42
N ASN A 12 -2.30 -22.32 -31.70
CA ASN A 12 -3.35 -21.35 -31.39
C ASN A 12 -3.61 -21.26 -29.88
N GLU A 13 -3.69 -22.41 -29.20
CA GLU A 13 -3.86 -22.46 -27.75
C GLU A 13 -2.66 -21.86 -27.03
N GLY A 14 -1.43 -22.13 -27.50
CA GLY A 14 -0.21 -21.51 -26.97
C GLY A 14 -0.23 -19.98 -27.11
N ARG A 15 -0.69 -19.45 -28.25
CA ARG A 15 -0.84 -18.00 -28.45
C ARG A 15 -1.92 -17.38 -27.55
N ILE A 16 -3.05 -18.07 -27.34
CA ILE A 16 -4.11 -17.62 -26.43
C ILE A 16 -3.61 -17.64 -24.98
N LEU A 17 -2.90 -18.70 -24.58
CA LEU A 17 -2.32 -18.84 -23.27
C LEU A 17 -1.31 -17.72 -22.98
N ALA A 18 -0.38 -17.46 -23.89
CA ALA A 18 0.60 -16.39 -23.75
C ALA A 18 -0.06 -15.01 -23.58
N ARG A 19 -1.13 -14.73 -24.35
CA ARG A 19 -1.90 -13.49 -24.20
C ARG A 19 -2.56 -13.37 -22.82
N ARG A 20 -3.14 -14.45 -22.31
CA ARG A 20 -3.76 -14.48 -20.97
C ARG A 20 -2.72 -14.34 -19.86
N GLN A 21 -1.57 -15.01 -19.99
CA GLN A 21 -0.46 -14.87 -19.05
C GLN A 21 0.05 -13.43 -19.02
N ASN A 22 0.28 -12.79 -20.17
CA ASN A 22 0.71 -11.40 -20.22
C ASN A 22 -0.32 -10.47 -19.55
N ALA A 23 -1.61 -10.65 -19.84
CA ALA A 23 -2.66 -9.86 -19.19
C ALA A 23 -2.66 -10.04 -17.67
N GLU A 24 -2.43 -11.26 -17.18
CA GLU A 24 -2.39 -11.55 -15.76
C GLU A 24 -1.12 -11.00 -15.09
N VAL A 25 0.04 -11.09 -15.74
CA VAL A 25 1.29 -10.46 -15.27
C VAL A 25 1.11 -8.95 -15.16
N THR A 26 0.53 -8.30 -16.18
CA THR A 26 0.26 -6.86 -16.13
C THR A 26 -0.69 -6.49 -14.99
N ARG A 27 -1.76 -7.26 -14.76
CA ARG A 27 -2.64 -7.06 -13.60
C ARG A 27 -1.88 -7.21 -12.29
N GLY A 28 -1.07 -8.25 -12.16
CA GLY A 28 -0.24 -8.50 -10.98
C GLY A 28 0.71 -7.35 -10.69
N LEU A 29 1.35 -6.79 -11.71
CA LEU A 29 2.22 -5.62 -11.58
C LEU A 29 1.46 -4.40 -11.03
N VAL A 30 0.28 -4.08 -11.60
CA VAL A 30 -0.54 -2.96 -11.12
C VAL A 30 -0.96 -3.13 -9.66
N VAL A 31 -1.39 -4.34 -9.28
CA VAL A 31 -1.77 -4.66 -7.90
C VAL A 31 -0.57 -4.53 -6.96
N ALA A 32 0.57 -5.12 -7.33
CA ALA A 32 1.78 -5.06 -6.51
C ALA A 32 2.28 -3.62 -6.31
N THR A 33 2.27 -2.78 -7.36
CA THR A 33 2.64 -1.37 -7.27
C THR A 33 1.70 -0.60 -6.34
N ARG A 34 0.40 -0.88 -6.37
CA ARG A 34 -0.55 -0.25 -5.43
C ARG A 34 -0.29 -0.63 -3.98
N VAL A 35 0.02 -1.90 -3.71
CA VAL A 35 0.40 -2.36 -2.37
C VAL A 35 1.70 -1.69 -1.90
N GLN A 36 2.70 -1.58 -2.77
CA GLN A 36 3.95 -0.88 -2.45
C GLN A 36 3.71 0.60 -2.16
N ALA A 37 2.89 1.28 -2.96
CA ALA A 37 2.55 2.69 -2.75
C ALA A 37 1.81 2.88 -1.40
N ALA A 38 0.82 2.02 -1.10
CA ALA A 38 0.13 2.03 0.19
C ALA A 38 1.09 1.85 1.37
N GLY A 39 2.03 0.92 1.24
CA GLY A 39 3.07 0.67 2.24
C GLY A 39 4.00 1.87 2.45
N HIS A 40 4.37 2.55 1.37
CA HIS A 40 5.21 3.75 1.45
C HIS A 40 4.49 4.89 2.17
N VAL A 41 3.24 5.20 1.76
CA VAL A 41 2.43 6.24 2.40
C VAL A 41 2.21 5.93 3.88
N ALA A 42 1.90 4.67 4.23
CA ALA A 42 1.74 4.25 5.62
C ALA A 42 3.03 4.44 6.43
N ALA A 43 4.18 4.02 5.90
CA ALA A 43 5.47 4.16 6.58
C ALA A 43 5.83 5.63 6.81
N THR A 44 5.71 6.48 5.80
CA THR A 44 5.97 7.92 5.90
C THR A 44 4.98 8.58 6.86
N GLY A 45 3.69 8.25 6.79
CA GLY A 45 2.66 8.75 7.70
C GLY A 45 3.00 8.44 9.16
N MET A 46 3.30 7.18 9.47
CA MET A 46 3.71 6.77 10.82
C MET A 46 4.95 7.51 11.31
N GLN A 47 5.97 7.63 10.45
CA GLN A 47 7.20 8.35 10.79
C GLN A 47 6.94 9.83 11.11
N MET A 48 6.15 10.51 10.27
CA MET A 48 5.81 11.91 10.47
C MET A 48 4.95 12.12 11.71
N THR A 49 3.95 11.27 11.96
CA THR A 49 3.15 11.32 13.20
C THR A 49 4.05 11.19 14.42
N ALA A 50 5.00 10.26 14.44
CA ALA A 50 5.92 10.11 15.55
C ALA A 50 6.84 11.33 15.77
N MET A 51 7.28 11.99 14.69
CA MET A 51 8.04 13.24 14.78
C MET A 51 7.17 14.38 15.33
N LEU A 52 5.94 14.53 14.82
CA LEU A 52 4.99 15.53 15.27
C LEU A 52 4.58 15.32 16.73
N SER A 53 4.41 14.09 17.19
CA SER A 53 4.15 13.79 18.62
C SER A 53 5.29 14.27 19.52
N ARG A 54 6.54 14.11 19.08
CA ARG A 54 7.71 14.61 19.84
C ARG A 54 7.77 16.12 19.87
N GLU A 55 7.51 16.76 18.73
CA GLU A 55 7.46 18.23 18.64
C GLU A 55 6.32 18.80 19.49
N ALA A 56 5.14 18.18 19.45
CA ALA A 56 4.00 18.55 20.27
C ALA A 56 4.32 18.50 21.77
N ALA A 57 5.02 17.45 22.21
CA ALA A 57 5.45 17.31 23.59
C ALA A 57 6.46 18.39 24.00
N PHE A 58 7.37 18.77 23.09
CA PHE A 58 8.32 19.86 23.32
C PHE A 58 7.61 21.22 23.41
N LEU A 59 6.75 21.54 22.43
CA LEU A 59 6.04 22.82 22.35
C LEU A 59 5.02 23.02 23.47
N ALA A 60 4.46 21.93 24.01
CA ALA A 60 3.55 22.03 25.13
C ALA A 60 4.23 22.51 26.41
N ASP A 61 5.53 22.27 26.58
CA ASP A 61 6.33 22.67 27.76
C ASP A 61 5.63 22.38 29.11
N GLY A 62 4.93 21.24 29.18
CA GLY A 62 4.19 20.81 30.37
C GLY A 62 2.83 21.48 30.59
N ASP A 63 2.41 22.46 29.77
CA ASP A 63 1.06 23.04 29.83
C ASP A 63 0.00 22.02 29.33
N PRO A 64 -0.92 21.57 30.20
CA PRO A 64 -1.91 20.58 29.82
C PRO A 64 -2.89 21.05 28.74
N GLN A 65 -3.22 22.35 28.69
CA GLN A 65 -4.15 22.88 27.68
C GLN A 65 -3.50 22.89 26.29
N THR A 66 -2.25 23.35 26.21
CA THR A 66 -1.48 23.33 24.97
C THR A 66 -1.21 21.89 24.53
N ALA A 67 -0.85 20.98 25.43
CA ALA A 67 -0.69 19.56 25.13
C ALA A 67 -1.95 18.95 24.50
N ALA A 68 -3.13 19.21 25.08
CA ALA A 68 -4.39 18.70 24.55
C ALA A 68 -4.67 19.20 23.12
N ARG A 69 -4.39 20.48 22.84
CA ARG A 69 -4.58 21.06 21.50
C ARG A 69 -3.59 20.49 20.49
N LEU A 70 -2.32 20.38 20.86
CA LEU A 70 -1.28 19.86 19.97
C LEU A 70 -1.51 18.37 19.69
N ASN A 71 -1.86 17.57 20.69
CA ASN A 71 -2.20 16.15 20.49
C ASN A 71 -3.38 15.99 19.52
N PHE A 72 -4.44 16.80 19.66
CA PHE A 72 -5.55 16.78 18.70
C PHE A 72 -5.11 17.05 17.25
N ILE A 73 -4.16 17.97 17.04
CA ILE A 73 -3.61 18.27 15.70
C ILE A 73 -2.82 17.07 15.18
N VAL A 74 -1.99 16.45 16.02
CA VAL A 74 -1.21 15.25 15.64
C VAL A 74 -2.13 14.08 15.30
N ASP A 75 -3.18 13.86 16.09
CA ASP A 75 -4.18 12.82 15.84
C ASP A 75 -4.95 13.07 14.54
N SER A 76 -5.32 14.33 14.28
CA SER A 76 -5.97 14.73 13.02
C SER A 76 -5.07 14.44 11.81
N PHE A 77 -3.76 14.69 11.94
CA PHE A 77 -2.79 14.33 10.90
C PHE A 77 -2.70 12.81 10.71
N ALA A 78 -2.63 12.04 11.80
CA ALA A 78 -2.56 10.59 11.75
C ALA A 78 -3.80 9.97 11.08
N ASP A 79 -4.99 10.49 11.39
CA ASP A 79 -6.25 10.08 10.76
C ASP A 79 -6.25 10.38 9.27
N ASN A 80 -5.76 11.56 8.86
CA ASN A 80 -5.65 11.90 7.45
C ASN A 80 -4.65 11.00 6.70
N ALA A 81 -3.48 10.72 7.29
CA ALA A 81 -2.51 9.79 6.72
C ALA A 81 -3.10 8.37 6.58
N ALA A 82 -3.88 7.92 7.56
CA ALA A 82 -4.60 6.65 7.47
C ALA A 82 -5.68 6.66 6.38
N TRP A 83 -6.35 7.79 6.14
CA TRP A 83 -7.30 7.96 5.05
C TRP A 83 -6.63 7.84 3.67
N GLU A 84 -5.45 8.45 3.48
CA GLU A 84 -4.68 8.34 2.23
C GLU A 84 -4.31 6.88 1.92
N VAL A 85 -3.89 6.11 2.93
CA VAL A 85 -3.59 4.66 2.75
C VAL A 85 -4.83 3.89 2.28
N ARG A 86 -6.03 4.27 2.72
CA ARG A 86 -7.28 3.59 2.30
C ARG A 86 -7.61 3.81 0.83
N GLN A 87 -7.14 4.90 0.21
CA GLN A 87 -7.36 5.18 -1.21
C GLN A 87 -6.73 4.12 -2.13
N PHE A 88 -5.71 3.40 -1.66
CA PHE A 88 -5.05 2.34 -2.44
C PHE A 88 -5.80 0.99 -2.43
N ARG A 89 -6.90 0.88 -1.68
CA ARG A 89 -7.72 -0.35 -1.61
C ARG A 89 -8.73 -0.51 -2.77
N GLY A 90 -8.86 0.49 -3.64
CA GLY A 90 -9.79 0.50 -4.80
C GLY A 90 -9.10 0.15 -6.11
#